data_AF-A0A524KRB4-F1
#
_entry.id   AF-A0A524KRB4-F1
#
_cell.length_a   1.000
_cell.length_b   1.000
_cell.length_c   1.000
_cell.angle_alpha   90.00
_cell.angle_beta   90.00
_cell.angle_gamma   90.00
#
_symmetry.space_group_name_H-M   'P 1'
#
loop_
_entity.id
_entity.type
_entity.pdbx_description
1 polymer ?
#
loop_
_entity_poly.entity_id
_entity_poly.type
_entity_poly.pdbx_seq_one_letter_code
_entity_poly.pdbx_strand_id
1 'polypeptide(L)'
;MKRTVAVVVAMGMLLAVIAMAQQAQQQAQQQAQQQAQQQAQQQAQQQAQQAQQAQQAQQAQRMQQGQQTQRMAQNQQMRQERMQVSLKEMDGVLARMGELNQWMEKQGTEAAFREMGQHMSQAGERVQLMLRKMDQVCQDPAMQRDRDRVRDMDRLQDRLRTMVRELDEAHLMLTQVVGA
;
A
#
# COMPACT_ATOMS: atom_id res chain seq x y z
N MET A 1 91.67 19.41 -50.48
CA MET A 1 90.99 18.18 -50.03
C MET A 1 90.46 18.22 -48.58
N LYS A 2 90.80 19.19 -47.72
CA LYS A 2 90.37 19.20 -46.30
C LYS A 2 88.95 19.73 -46.01
N ARG A 3 88.28 20.40 -46.97
CA ARG A 3 86.94 21.01 -46.74
C ARG A 3 85.76 20.07 -46.99
N THR A 4 85.94 18.96 -47.69
CA THR A 4 84.85 18.04 -48.05
C THR A 4 84.48 17.06 -46.93
N VAL A 5 85.40 16.79 -46.00
CA VAL A 5 85.19 15.84 -44.88
C VAL A 5 84.31 16.45 -43.77
N ALA A 6 84.37 17.77 -43.57
CA ALA A 6 83.60 18.45 -42.53
C ALA A 6 82.08 18.48 -42.79
N VAL A 7 81.65 18.51 -44.06
CA VAL A 7 80.23 18.54 -44.44
C VAL A 7 79.56 17.17 -44.23
N VAL A 8 80.30 16.07 -44.47
CA VAL A 8 79.76 14.71 -44.34
C VAL A 8 79.56 14.33 -42.86
N VAL A 9 80.42 14.78 -41.95
CA VAL A 9 80.25 14.54 -40.50
C VAL A 9 79.07 15.35 -39.93
N ALA A 10 78.86 16.59 -40.40
CA ALA A 10 77.72 17.41 -39.98
C ALA A 10 76.37 16.83 -40.47
N MET A 11 76.32 16.25 -41.66
CA MET A 11 75.11 15.58 -42.18
C MET A 11 74.79 14.27 -41.46
N GLY A 12 75.80 13.52 -41.02
CA GLY A 12 75.62 12.29 -40.24
C GLY A 12 74.98 12.52 -38.86
N MET A 13 75.31 13.63 -38.18
CA MET A 13 74.70 13.97 -36.89
C MET A 13 73.23 14.42 -37.03
N LEU A 14 72.86 15.08 -38.13
CA LEU A 14 71.47 15.53 -38.33
C LEU A 14 70.51 14.35 -38.54
N LEU A 15 70.96 13.29 -39.22
CA LEU A 15 70.17 12.07 -39.43
C LEU A 15 69.97 11.26 -38.14
N ALA A 16 70.96 11.23 -37.25
CA ALA A 16 70.84 10.55 -35.95
C ALA A 16 69.82 11.23 -35.02
N VAL A 17 69.75 12.56 -35.03
CA VAL A 17 68.76 13.32 -34.25
C VAL A 17 67.33 13.11 -34.77
N ILE A 18 67.14 13.04 -36.09
CA ILE A 18 65.82 12.77 -36.69
C ILE A 18 65.35 11.35 -36.37
N ALA A 19 66.24 10.36 -36.43
CA ALA A 19 65.91 8.98 -36.09
C ALA A 19 65.51 8.82 -34.61
N MET A 20 66.23 9.48 -33.69
CA MET A 20 65.87 9.46 -32.26
C MET A 20 64.56 10.19 -31.96
N ALA A 21 64.30 11.33 -32.61
CA ALA A 21 63.04 12.06 -32.46
C ALA A 21 61.85 11.23 -32.97
N GLN A 22 62.01 10.52 -34.09
CA GLN A 22 60.97 9.68 -34.66
C GLN A 22 60.69 8.43 -33.79
N GLN A 23 61.73 7.86 -33.18
CA GLN A 23 61.57 6.74 -32.24
C GLN A 23 60.93 7.17 -30.91
N ALA A 24 61.29 8.36 -30.39
CA ALA A 24 60.65 8.93 -29.20
C ALA A 24 59.15 9.24 -29.45
N GLN A 25 58.81 9.74 -30.63
CA GLN A 25 57.42 10.02 -31.00
C GLN A 25 56.60 8.74 -31.14
N GLN A 26 57.18 7.65 -31.65
CA GLN A 26 56.52 6.34 -31.72
C GLN A 26 56.26 5.73 -30.33
N GLN A 27 57.21 5.87 -29.40
CA GLN A 27 57.00 5.42 -28.01
C GLN A 27 55.93 6.24 -27.28
N ALA A 28 55.91 7.56 -27.47
CA ALA A 28 54.89 8.42 -26.89
C ALA A 28 53.49 8.06 -27.40
N GLN A 29 53.37 7.69 -28.68
CA GLN A 29 52.09 7.31 -29.28
C GLN A 29 51.57 5.96 -28.74
N GLN A 30 52.46 4.98 -28.50
CA GLN A 30 52.08 3.72 -27.84
C GLN A 30 51.64 3.90 -26.39
N GLN A 31 52.33 4.75 -25.62
CA GLN A 31 51.93 5.05 -24.24
C GLN A 31 50.58 5.75 -24.16
N ALA A 32 50.32 6.72 -25.04
CA ALA A 32 49.02 7.39 -25.10
C ALA A 32 47.88 6.42 -25.41
N GLN A 33 48.11 5.43 -26.27
CA GLN A 33 47.11 4.44 -26.64
C GLN A 33 46.77 3.47 -25.49
N GLN A 34 47.77 3.05 -24.70
CA GLN A 34 47.54 2.25 -23.50
C GLN A 34 46.77 3.02 -22.42
N GLN A 35 47.09 4.30 -22.22
CA GLN A 35 46.43 5.12 -21.20
C GLN A 35 44.95 5.38 -21.54
N ALA A 36 44.63 5.62 -22.81
CA ALA A 36 43.26 5.76 -23.28
C ALA A 36 42.44 4.47 -23.08
N GLN A 37 43.06 3.30 -23.28
CA GLN A 37 42.38 2.01 -23.13
C GLN A 37 42.03 1.71 -21.66
N GLN A 38 42.92 2.06 -20.72
CA GLN A 38 42.63 1.94 -19.28
C GLN A 38 41.48 2.85 -18.83
N GLN A 39 41.44 4.09 -19.35
CA GLN A 39 40.42 5.05 -18.98
C GLN A 39 39.03 4.64 -19.50
N ALA A 40 38.97 4.11 -20.74
CA ALA A 40 37.73 3.56 -21.30
C ALA A 40 37.20 2.36 -20.50
N GLN A 41 38.09 1.51 -19.98
CA GLN A 41 37.70 0.35 -19.19
C GLN A 41 37.12 0.73 -17.82
N GLN A 42 37.67 1.75 -17.16
CA GLN A 42 37.09 2.30 -15.92
C GLN A 42 35.71 2.91 -16.14
N GLN A 43 35.51 3.63 -17.25
CA GLN A 43 34.21 4.24 -17.57
C GLN A 43 33.13 3.19 -17.85
N ALA A 44 33.48 2.13 -18.58
CA ALA A 44 32.57 1.01 -18.83
C ALA A 44 32.18 0.28 -17.53
N GLN A 45 33.12 0.14 -16.59
CA GLN A 45 32.85 -0.52 -15.32
C GLN A 45 31.90 0.31 -14.42
N GLN A 46 32.05 1.64 -14.41
CA GLN A 46 31.09 2.53 -13.73
C GLN A 46 29.68 2.47 -14.32
N GLN A 47 29.55 2.47 -15.65
CA GLN A 47 28.23 2.36 -16.30
C GLN A 47 27.57 1.00 -16.02
N ALA A 48 28.33 -0.09 -16.04
CA ALA A 48 27.81 -1.43 -15.72
C ALA A 48 27.27 -1.49 -14.28
N GLN A 49 27.99 -0.89 -13.32
CA GLN A 49 27.58 -0.88 -11.92
C GLN A 49 26.31 -0.05 -11.69
N GLN A 50 26.17 1.09 -12.40
CA GLN A 50 24.99 1.94 -12.32
C GLN A 50 23.75 1.27 -12.96
N ALA A 51 23.93 0.57 -14.07
CA ALA A 51 22.86 -0.20 -14.72
C ALA A 51 22.35 -1.34 -13.82
N GLN A 52 23.26 -2.03 -13.13
CA GLN A 52 22.90 -3.12 -12.23
C GLN A 52 22.08 -2.61 -11.02
N GLN A 53 22.43 -1.45 -10.49
CA GLN A 53 21.69 -0.83 -9.37
C GLN A 53 20.29 -0.35 -9.79
N ALA A 54 20.15 0.22 -11.00
CA ALA A 54 18.86 0.62 -11.54
C ALA A 54 17.91 -0.57 -11.74
N GLN A 55 18.44 -1.71 -12.22
CA GLN A 55 17.65 -2.92 -12.43
C GLN A 55 17.13 -3.50 -11.11
N GLN A 56 17.94 -3.46 -10.05
CA GLN A 56 17.55 -3.93 -8.73
C GLN A 56 16.48 -3.03 -8.08
N ALA A 57 16.60 -1.70 -8.25
CA ALA A 57 15.61 -0.75 -7.77
C ALA A 57 14.24 -0.94 -8.46
N GLN A 58 14.24 -1.22 -9.76
CA GLN A 58 13.00 -1.43 -10.51
C GLN A 58 12.28 -2.72 -10.08
N GLN A 59 13.02 -3.77 -9.72
CA GLN A 59 12.46 -5.02 -9.21
C GLN A 59 11.85 -4.84 -7.82
N ALA A 60 12.49 -4.04 -6.95
CA ALA A 60 11.95 -3.69 -5.63
C ALA A 60 10.64 -2.91 -5.72
N GLN A 61 10.53 -1.96 -6.66
CA GLN A 61 9.30 -1.19 -6.88
C GLN A 61 8.12 -2.07 -7.34
N ARG A 62 8.36 -3.05 -8.23
CA ARG A 62 7.30 -3.99 -8.66
C ARG A 62 6.78 -4.84 -7.51
N MET A 63 7.65 -5.30 -6.60
CA MET A 63 7.21 -6.07 -5.44
C MET A 63 6.36 -5.23 -4.48
N GLN A 64 6.73 -3.97 -4.24
CA GLN A 64 5.94 -3.08 -3.38
C GLN A 64 4.52 -2.84 -3.92
N GLN A 65 4.39 -2.65 -5.24
CA GLN A 65 3.10 -2.38 -5.85
C GLN A 65 2.17 -3.60 -5.81
N GLY A 66 2.70 -4.82 -5.98
CA GLY A 66 1.91 -6.06 -5.85
C GLY A 66 1.38 -6.28 -4.42
N GLN A 67 2.19 -6.01 -3.40
CA GLN A 67 1.80 -6.23 -2.01
C GLN A 67 0.68 -5.27 -1.54
N GLN A 68 0.67 -4.03 -2.07
CA GLN A 68 -0.34 -3.05 -1.71
C GLN A 68 -1.73 -3.45 -2.24
N THR A 69 -1.81 -3.94 -3.48
CA THR A 69 -3.08 -4.41 -4.08
C THR A 69 -3.63 -5.61 -3.31
N GLN A 70 -2.77 -6.54 -2.90
CA GLN A 70 -3.19 -7.71 -2.14
C GLN A 70 -3.74 -7.34 -0.75
N ARG A 71 -3.12 -6.38 -0.06
CA ARG A 71 -3.63 -5.87 1.23
C ARG A 71 -5.00 -5.20 1.10
N MET A 72 -5.25 -4.45 0.03
CA MET A 72 -6.56 -3.81 -0.18
C MET A 72 -7.66 -4.84 -0.40
N ALA A 73 -7.41 -5.87 -1.23
CA ALA A 73 -8.37 -6.95 -1.45
C ALA A 73 -8.68 -7.71 -0.15
N GLN A 74 -7.66 -8.03 0.65
CA GLN A 74 -7.86 -8.72 1.92
C GLN A 74 -8.66 -7.88 2.93
N ASN A 75 -8.37 -6.58 3.03
CA ASN A 75 -9.09 -5.69 3.95
C ASN A 75 -10.57 -5.53 3.55
N GLN A 76 -10.85 -5.49 2.25
CA GLN A 76 -12.21 -5.46 1.73
C GLN A 76 -13.01 -6.71 2.12
N GLN A 77 -12.43 -7.90 1.95
CA GLN A 77 -13.08 -9.14 2.32
C GLN A 77 -13.38 -9.19 3.83
N MET A 78 -12.41 -8.81 4.65
CA MET A 78 -12.60 -8.75 6.10
C MET A 78 -13.72 -7.78 6.50
N ARG A 79 -13.83 -6.62 5.84
CA ARG A 79 -14.90 -5.67 6.11
C ARG A 79 -16.28 -6.27 5.80
N GLN A 80 -16.41 -6.95 4.67
CA GLN A 80 -17.67 -7.64 4.29
C GLN A 80 -18.04 -8.70 5.33
N GLU A 81 -17.10 -9.54 5.74
CA GLU A 81 -17.33 -10.57 6.76
C GLU A 81 -17.80 -9.96 8.08
N ARG A 82 -17.14 -8.89 8.56
CA ARG A 82 -17.54 -8.17 9.77
C ARG A 82 -18.96 -7.61 9.66
N MET A 83 -19.34 -7.12 8.48
CA MET A 83 -20.68 -6.56 8.26
C MET A 83 -21.77 -7.63 8.30
N GLN A 84 -21.52 -8.77 7.68
CA GLN A 84 -22.44 -9.91 7.73
C GLN A 84 -22.64 -10.40 9.16
N VAL A 85 -21.58 -10.43 9.98
CA VAL A 85 -21.69 -10.76 11.41
C VAL A 85 -22.58 -9.76 12.13
N SER A 86 -22.39 -8.45 11.94
CA SER A 86 -23.23 -7.43 12.59
C SER A 86 -24.70 -7.49 12.16
N LEU A 87 -25.00 -7.79 10.88
CA LEU A 87 -26.37 -8.03 10.42
C LEU A 87 -27.00 -9.22 11.15
N LYS A 88 -26.27 -10.34 11.26
CA LYS A 88 -26.74 -11.53 11.95
C LYS A 88 -26.94 -11.31 13.45
N GLU A 89 -26.02 -10.60 14.10
CA GLU A 89 -26.15 -10.19 15.50
C GLU A 89 -27.44 -9.37 15.68
N MET A 90 -27.68 -8.40 14.78
CA MET A 90 -28.84 -7.54 14.84
C MET A 90 -30.18 -8.27 14.63
N ASP A 91 -30.23 -9.21 13.68
CA ASP A 91 -31.42 -10.05 13.47
C ASP A 91 -31.76 -10.85 14.73
N GLY A 92 -30.74 -11.33 15.46
CA GLY A 92 -30.92 -12.01 16.74
C GLY A 92 -31.47 -11.10 17.84
N VAL A 93 -31.00 -9.85 17.92
CA VAL A 93 -31.50 -8.84 18.87
C VAL A 93 -32.96 -8.52 18.58
N LEU A 94 -33.33 -8.27 17.32
CA LEU A 94 -34.71 -7.98 16.92
C LEU A 94 -35.67 -9.13 17.21
N ALA A 95 -35.25 -10.37 16.97
CA ALA A 95 -36.06 -11.55 17.30
C ALA A 95 -36.35 -11.62 18.82
N ARG A 96 -35.32 -11.47 19.66
CA ARG A 96 -35.46 -11.46 21.13
C ARG A 96 -36.31 -10.29 21.63
N MET A 97 -36.19 -9.11 21.01
CA MET A 97 -37.04 -7.95 21.34
C MET A 97 -38.51 -8.20 20.98
N GLY A 98 -38.78 -8.83 19.83
CA GLY A 98 -40.14 -9.21 19.44
C GLY A 98 -40.77 -10.19 20.43
N GLU A 99 -40.03 -11.20 20.86
CA GLU A 99 -40.47 -12.16 21.88
C GLU A 99 -40.76 -11.47 23.23
N LEU A 100 -39.87 -10.58 23.68
CA LEU A 100 -40.04 -9.83 24.92
C LEU A 100 -41.29 -8.93 24.86
N ASN A 101 -41.47 -8.18 23.78
CA ASN A 101 -42.63 -7.32 23.59
C ASN A 101 -43.94 -8.12 23.62
N GLN A 102 -43.98 -9.27 22.93
CA GLN A 102 -45.15 -10.14 22.94
C GLN A 102 -45.42 -10.71 24.34
N TRP A 103 -44.39 -11.07 25.09
CA TRP A 103 -44.53 -11.55 26.45
C TRP A 103 -45.04 -10.45 27.40
N MET A 104 -44.54 -9.22 27.29
CA MET A 104 -45.02 -8.06 28.06
C MET A 104 -46.48 -7.71 27.77
N GLU A 105 -46.90 -7.84 26.51
CA GLU A 105 -48.31 -7.66 26.14
C GLU A 105 -49.22 -8.69 26.81
N LYS A 106 -48.77 -9.95 26.91
CA LYS A 106 -49.53 -11.04 27.55
C LYS A 106 -49.58 -10.93 29.08
N GLN A 107 -48.51 -10.46 29.72
CA GLN A 107 -48.41 -10.31 31.17
C GLN A 107 -49.18 -9.09 31.72
N GLY A 108 -49.68 -8.21 30.84
CA GLY A 108 -50.30 -6.97 31.29
C GLY A 108 -49.31 -6.03 31.99
N THR A 109 -48.04 -6.07 31.57
CA THR A 109 -46.98 -5.23 32.12
C THR A 109 -47.34 -3.75 32.04
N GLU A 110 -46.84 -2.94 32.98
CA GLU A 110 -47.06 -1.49 33.02
C GLU A 110 -46.80 -0.83 31.65
N ALA A 111 -47.61 0.19 31.34
CA ALA A 111 -47.56 0.88 30.06
C ALA A 111 -46.17 1.43 29.72
N ALA A 112 -45.41 1.87 30.75
CA ALA A 112 -44.06 2.40 30.58
C ALA A 112 -43.08 1.37 29.99
N PHE A 113 -43.12 0.11 30.44
CA PHE A 113 -42.23 -0.94 29.91
C PHE A 113 -42.61 -1.34 28.48
N ARG A 114 -43.91 -1.31 28.16
CA ARG A 114 -44.39 -1.58 26.80
C ARG A 114 -43.95 -0.50 25.82
N GLU A 115 -44.05 0.78 26.20
CA GLU A 115 -43.57 1.90 25.40
C GLU A 115 -42.05 1.80 25.17
N MET A 116 -41.29 1.49 26.23
CA MET A 116 -39.84 1.30 26.09
C MET A 116 -39.50 0.14 25.14
N GLY A 117 -40.19 -1.00 25.24
CA GLY A 117 -40.01 -2.13 24.33
C GLY A 117 -40.33 -1.78 22.86
N GLN A 118 -41.35 -0.94 22.62
CA GLN A 118 -41.67 -0.43 21.28
C GLN A 118 -40.56 0.50 20.76
N HIS A 119 -40.06 1.41 21.59
CA HIS A 119 -38.98 2.33 21.21
C HIS A 119 -37.69 1.56 20.87
N MET A 120 -37.37 0.53 21.65
CA MET A 120 -36.22 -0.34 21.39
C MET A 120 -36.37 -1.10 20.08
N SER A 121 -37.56 -1.62 19.78
CA SER A 121 -37.83 -2.29 18.51
C SER A 121 -37.67 -1.34 17.31
N GLN A 122 -38.21 -0.12 17.40
CA GLN A 122 -38.06 0.90 16.35
C GLN A 122 -36.60 1.33 16.15
N ALA A 123 -35.86 1.53 17.25
CA ALA A 123 -34.44 1.84 17.19
C ALA A 123 -33.67 0.70 16.53
N GLY A 124 -34.04 -0.54 16.84
CA GLY A 124 -33.47 -1.72 16.22
C GLY A 124 -33.71 -1.79 14.71
N GLU A 125 -34.95 -1.61 14.26
CA GLU A 125 -35.28 -1.57 12.83
C GLU A 125 -34.46 -0.50 12.08
N ARG A 126 -34.28 0.67 12.71
CA ARG A 126 -33.47 1.75 12.15
C ARG A 126 -31.99 1.36 12.03
N VAL A 127 -31.42 0.70 13.03
CA VAL A 127 -30.04 0.20 13.00
C VAL A 127 -29.87 -0.88 11.93
N GLN A 128 -30.81 -1.82 11.82
CA GLN A 128 -30.81 -2.84 10.77
C GLN A 128 -30.84 -2.21 9.37
N LEU A 129 -31.68 -1.19 9.16
CA LEU A 129 -31.73 -0.44 7.90
C LEU A 129 -30.39 0.25 7.59
N MET A 130 -29.75 0.86 8.59
CA MET A 130 -28.44 1.49 8.42
C MET A 130 -27.35 0.48 8.05
N LEU A 131 -27.32 -0.69 8.69
CA LEU A 131 -26.39 -1.77 8.35
C LEU A 131 -26.57 -2.25 6.91
N ARG A 132 -27.81 -2.44 6.45
CA ARG A 132 -28.11 -2.83 5.06
C ARG A 132 -27.68 -1.76 4.04
N LYS A 133 -27.96 -0.49 4.33
CA LYS A 133 -27.51 0.63 3.47
C LYS A 133 -25.99 0.70 3.42
N MET A 134 -25.32 0.50 4.54
CA MET A 134 -23.87 0.49 4.61
C MET A 134 -23.26 -0.66 3.79
N ASP A 135 -23.90 -1.83 3.79
CA ASP A 135 -23.51 -2.97 2.95
C ASP A 135 -23.62 -2.64 1.46
N GLN A 136 -24.75 -2.08 1.04
CA GLN A 136 -24.95 -1.60 -0.34
C GLN A 136 -23.89 -0.58 -0.76
N VAL A 137 -23.57 0.37 0.13
CA VAL A 137 -22.55 1.40 -0.14
C VAL A 137 -21.14 0.80 -0.20
N CYS A 138 -20.83 -0.24 0.58
CA CYS A 138 -19.53 -0.91 0.53
C CYS A 138 -19.32 -1.73 -0.76
N GLN A 139 -20.41 -2.19 -1.37
CA GLN A 139 -20.39 -2.89 -2.65
C GLN A 139 -20.14 -1.94 -3.84
N ASP A 140 -20.27 -0.61 -3.67
CA ASP A 140 -19.99 0.37 -4.70
C ASP A 140 -18.46 0.49 -4.97
N PRO A 141 -17.97 0.19 -6.20
CA PRO A 141 -16.56 0.34 -6.55
C PRO A 141 -16.07 1.79 -6.48
N ALA A 142 -16.96 2.78 -6.65
CA ALA A 142 -16.60 4.19 -6.59
C ALA A 142 -16.23 4.61 -5.16
N MET A 143 -16.87 4.04 -4.14
CA MET A 143 -16.53 4.27 -2.73
C MET A 143 -15.11 3.82 -2.39
N GLN A 144 -14.62 2.76 -3.04
CA GLN A 144 -13.32 2.15 -2.73
C GLN A 144 -12.14 2.98 -3.21
N ARG A 145 -12.36 3.90 -4.15
CA ARG A 145 -11.32 4.80 -4.68
C ARG A 145 -11.03 5.97 -3.75
N ASP A 146 -11.95 6.28 -2.84
CA ASP A 146 -11.84 7.38 -1.89
C ASP A 146 -11.49 6.85 -0.49
N ARG A 147 -10.24 7.09 -0.07
CA ARG A 147 -9.73 6.65 1.23
C ARG A 147 -10.46 7.28 2.41
N ASP A 148 -10.89 8.53 2.30
CA ASP A 148 -11.54 9.23 3.40
C ASP A 148 -12.95 8.68 3.61
N ARG A 149 -13.67 8.47 2.50
CA ARG A 149 -14.97 7.78 2.53
C ARG A 149 -14.88 6.38 3.12
N VAL A 150 -13.86 5.61 2.74
CA VAL A 150 -13.60 4.29 3.32
C VAL A 150 -13.43 4.41 4.84
N ARG A 151 -12.61 5.36 5.31
CA ARG A 151 -12.37 5.54 6.76
C ARG A 151 -13.62 5.95 7.53
N ASP A 152 -14.45 6.81 6.96
CA ASP A 152 -15.71 7.22 7.60
C ASP A 152 -16.73 6.06 7.65
N MET A 153 -16.69 5.15 6.67
CA MET A 153 -17.47 3.91 6.73
C MET A 153 -17.02 2.97 7.84
N ASP A 154 -15.71 2.84 8.11
CA ASP A 154 -15.26 2.03 9.26
C ASP A 154 -15.79 2.60 10.57
N ARG A 155 -15.73 3.93 10.74
CA ARG A 155 -16.25 4.60 11.94
C ARG A 155 -17.76 4.41 12.10
N LEU A 156 -18.50 4.50 10.99
CA LEU A 156 -19.94 4.27 10.99
C LEU A 156 -20.25 2.82 11.37
N GLN A 157 -19.50 1.85 10.82
CA GLN A 157 -19.63 0.44 11.17
C GLN A 157 -19.40 0.20 12.66
N ASP A 158 -18.31 0.73 13.22
CA ASP A 158 -17.99 0.60 14.64
C ASP A 158 -19.11 1.19 15.51
N ARG A 159 -19.63 2.37 15.14
CA ARG A 159 -20.74 3.01 15.85
C ARG A 159 -22.03 2.19 15.79
N LEU A 160 -22.38 1.64 14.62
CA LEU A 160 -23.54 0.77 14.46
C LEU A 160 -23.41 -0.49 15.31
N ARG A 161 -22.22 -1.09 15.35
CA ARG A 161 -21.96 -2.26 16.18
C ARG A 161 -22.10 -1.97 17.67
N THR A 162 -21.64 -0.80 18.12
CA THR A 162 -21.87 -0.36 19.50
C THR A 162 -23.36 -0.23 19.79
N MET A 163 -24.15 0.40 18.90
CA MET A 163 -25.60 0.51 19.07
C MET A 163 -26.31 -0.87 19.12
N VAL A 164 -25.86 -1.85 18.34
CA VAL A 164 -26.40 -3.23 18.41
C VAL A 164 -26.18 -3.82 19.80
N ARG A 165 -24.98 -3.63 20.38
CA ARG A 165 -24.67 -4.13 21.74
C ARG A 165 -25.48 -3.40 22.81
N GLU A 166 -25.58 -2.08 22.71
CA GLU A 166 -26.38 -1.27 23.64
C GLU A 166 -27.86 -1.68 23.62
N LEU A 167 -28.40 -2.00 22.43
CA LEU A 167 -29.77 -2.52 22.29
C LEU A 167 -29.93 -3.89 22.94
N ASP A 168 -28.96 -4.79 22.80
CA ASP A 168 -28.96 -6.10 23.44
C ASP A 168 -28.85 -5.99 24.96
N GLU A 169 -27.95 -5.14 25.46
CA GLU A 169 -27.80 -4.87 26.90
C GLU A 169 -29.07 -4.27 27.50
N ALA A 170 -29.68 -3.28 26.83
CA ALA A 170 -30.94 -2.71 27.26
C ALA A 170 -32.05 -3.76 27.28
N HIS A 171 -32.06 -4.70 26.31
CA HIS A 171 -33.04 -5.79 26.26
C HIS A 171 -32.89 -6.73 27.45
N LEU A 172 -31.64 -7.08 27.80
CA LEU A 172 -31.33 -7.91 28.96
C LEU A 172 -31.75 -7.23 30.26
N MET A 173 -31.48 -5.93 30.42
CA MET A 173 -31.92 -5.17 31.59
C MET A 173 -33.45 -5.13 31.70
N LEU A 174 -34.14 -4.87 30.59
CA LEU A 174 -35.61 -4.87 30.58
C LEU A 174 -36.18 -6.24 30.93
N THR A 175 -35.60 -7.31 30.38
CA THR A 175 -36.00 -8.69 30.69
C THR A 175 -35.82 -9.01 32.17
N GLN A 176 -34.73 -8.56 32.80
CA GLN A 176 -34.50 -8.75 34.23
C GLN A 176 -35.51 -7.99 35.09
N VAL A 177 -35.86 -6.75 34.70
CA VAL A 177 -36.80 -5.93 35.48
C VAL A 177 -38.23 -6.44 35.38
N VAL A 178 -38.66 -6.92 34.22
CA VAL A 178 -40.04 -7.39 34.04
C VAL A 178 -40.19 -8.87 34.42
N GLY A 179 -39.13 -9.67 34.27
CA GLY A 179 -39.12 -11.09 34.61
C GLY A 179 -38.87 -11.41 36.08
N ALA A 180 -38.42 -10.44 36.88
CA ALA A 180 -38.29 -10.54 38.35
C ALA A 180 -39.63 -10.28 39.05
#